data_AF-A0A7Z8E1T7-F1
#
_entry.id   AF-A0A7Z8E1T7-F1
#
_cell.length_a   1.000
_cell.length_b   1.000
_cell.length_c   1.000
_cell.angle_alpha   90.00
_cell.angle_beta   90.00
_cell.angle_gamma   90.00
#
_symmetry.space_group_name_H-M   'P 1'
#
loop_
_entity.id
_entity.type
_entity.pdbx_description
1 polymer ?
#
loop_
_entity_poly.entity_id
_entity_poly.type
_entity_poly.pdbx_seq_one_letter_code
_entity_poly.pdbx_strand_id
1 'polypeptide(L)'
;ISIGLTLGAYINYFVVAPRLRVYTEIAGDAITLPDFFKNRLDDKKNIIKIISGLIIVVFFTLYTHSGFVSGGKLFESAFGLNYHAGLLIVAIIVIFYTFFGGYLAVSITDFFQGVIMLIAMVMVPIVALLKLNGWDTFHDIAQMKPTNLDLFRGTTVLGIVSLFSWG
;
A
#
# COMPACT_ATOMS: atom_id res chain seq x y z
N ILE A 1 -9.63 -10.83 -3.11
CA ILE A 1 -8.76 -9.73 -2.60
C ILE A 1 -9.01 -8.44 -3.37
N SER A 2 -8.71 -8.37 -4.67
CA SER A 2 -8.80 -7.12 -5.45
C SER A 2 -10.17 -6.44 -5.41
N ILE A 3 -11.26 -7.19 -5.56
CA ILE A 3 -12.63 -6.63 -5.50
C ILE A 3 -12.92 -5.98 -4.14
N GLY A 4 -12.56 -6.65 -3.04
CA GLY A 4 -12.80 -6.16 -1.68
C GLY A 4 -12.00 -4.90 -1.37
N LEU A 5 -10.72 -4.86 -1.76
CA LEU A 5 -9.86 -3.68 -1.61
C LEU A 5 -10.39 -2.49 -2.43
N THR A 6 -10.73 -2.69 -3.70
CA THR A 6 -11.22 -1.62 -4.56
C THR A 6 -12.53 -1.04 -4.05
N LEU A 7 -13.48 -1.89 -3.63
CA LEU A 7 -14.75 -1.42 -3.09
C LEU A 7 -14.57 -0.77 -1.70
N GLY A 8 -13.73 -1.34 -0.83
CA GLY A 8 -13.38 -0.75 0.46
C GLY A 8 -12.83 0.67 0.30
N ALA A 9 -11.81 0.82 -0.54
CA ALA A 9 -11.17 2.10 -0.82
C ALA A 9 -12.15 3.11 -1.44
N TYR A 10 -13.03 2.65 -2.34
CA TYR A 10 -14.06 3.49 -2.92
C TYR A 10 -15.05 3.99 -1.87
N ILE A 11 -15.55 3.10 -1.00
CA ILE A 11 -16.48 3.48 0.09
C ILE A 11 -15.79 4.43 1.07
N ASN A 12 -14.56 4.14 1.46
CA ASN A 12 -13.75 4.97 2.34
C ASN A 12 -13.58 6.38 1.77
N TYR A 13 -13.26 6.49 0.48
CA TYR A 13 -13.14 7.76 -0.23
C TYR A 13 -14.45 8.56 -0.23
N PHE A 14 -15.58 7.94 -0.52
CA PHE A 14 -16.87 8.66 -0.60
C PHE A 14 -17.48 8.99 0.78
N VAL A 15 -17.28 8.15 1.78
CA VAL A 15 -17.94 8.29 3.08
C VAL A 15 -17.07 9.03 4.10
N VAL A 16 -15.79 8.67 4.19
CA VAL A 16 -14.89 9.16 5.24
C VAL A 16 -14.18 10.42 4.81
N ALA A 17 -13.61 10.46 3.60
CA ALA A 17 -12.79 11.57 3.14
C ALA A 17 -13.51 12.95 3.15
N PRO A 18 -14.73 13.12 2.61
CA PRO A 18 -15.39 14.43 2.62
C PRO A 18 -15.75 14.88 4.03
N ARG A 19 -16.20 13.95 4.89
CA ARG A 19 -16.51 14.27 6.30
C ARG A 19 -15.26 14.71 7.04
N LEU A 20 -14.17 13.95 6.90
CA LEU A 20 -12.91 14.26 7.55
C LEU A 20 -12.38 15.62 7.10
N ARG A 21 -12.43 15.93 5.79
CA ARG A 21 -11.97 17.23 5.27
C ARG A 21 -12.71 18.41 5.88
N VAL A 22 -14.04 18.34 5.97
CA VAL A 22 -14.85 19.39 6.60
C VAL A 22 -14.46 19.58 8.07
N TYR A 23 -14.25 18.49 8.81
CA TYR A 23 -13.80 18.60 10.20
C TYR A 23 -12.38 19.14 10.34
N THR A 24 -11.47 18.81 9.43
CA THR A 24 -10.10 19.35 9.45
C THR A 24 -10.06 20.85 9.19
N GLU A 25 -10.93 21.37 8.32
CA GLU A 25 -11.03 22.82 8.05
C GLU A 25 -11.50 23.59 9.29
N ILE A 26 -12.54 23.09 9.96
CA ILE A 26 -13.06 23.69 11.21
C ILE A 26 -12.03 23.59 12.34
N ALA A 27 -11.24 22.52 12.37
CA ALA A 27 -10.16 22.30 13.32
C ALA A 27 -8.85 23.01 12.91
N GLY A 28 -8.92 24.19 12.28
CA GLY A 28 -7.76 25.01 11.94
C GLY A 28 -6.97 24.51 10.72
N ASP A 29 -7.66 23.96 9.72
CA ASP A 29 -7.09 23.38 8.49
C ASP A 29 -5.93 22.40 8.76
N ALA A 30 -6.17 21.46 9.69
CA ALA A 30 -5.18 20.48 10.06
C ALA A 30 -4.85 19.52 8.89
N ILE A 31 -3.60 19.53 8.46
CA ILE A 31 -3.11 18.72 7.32
C ILE A 31 -2.72 17.30 7.76
N THR A 32 -2.47 17.07 9.06
CA THR A 32 -2.10 15.77 9.62
C THR A 32 -3.10 15.27 10.67
N LEU A 33 -3.21 13.94 10.82
CA LEU A 33 -4.07 13.31 11.83
C LEU A 33 -3.71 13.74 13.28
N PRO A 34 -2.44 13.76 13.71
CA PRO A 34 -2.07 14.26 15.03
C PRO A 34 -2.45 15.73 15.27
N ASP A 35 -2.30 16.58 14.25
CA ASP A 35 -2.71 17.99 14.34
C ASP A 35 -4.22 18.13 14.41
N PHE A 36 -4.96 17.31 13.65
CA PHE A 36 -6.41 17.25 13.71
C PHE A 36 -6.89 16.88 15.12
N PHE A 37 -6.33 15.82 15.72
CA PHE A 37 -6.73 15.41 17.08
C PHE A 37 -6.37 16.46 18.14
N LYS A 38 -5.21 17.11 18.01
CA LYS A 38 -4.82 18.21 18.89
C LYS A 38 -5.86 19.33 18.84
N ASN A 39 -6.19 19.82 17.65
CA ASN A 39 -7.08 20.97 17.48
C ASN A 39 -8.54 20.61 17.81
N ARG A 40 -8.96 19.37 17.51
CA ARG A 40 -10.31 18.87 17.80
C ARG A 40 -10.60 18.68 19.29
N LEU A 41 -9.57 18.37 20.08
CA LEU A 41 -9.67 18.09 21.52
C LEU A 41 -9.14 19.24 22.40
N ASP A 42 -8.82 20.40 21.81
CA ASP A 42 -8.23 21.57 22.47
C ASP A 42 -7.01 21.22 23.35
N ASP A 43 -6.12 20.36 22.82
CA ASP A 43 -4.93 19.91 23.55
C ASP A 43 -3.85 21.01 23.58
N LYS A 44 -3.87 21.81 24.64
CA LYS A 44 -2.91 22.90 24.90
C LYS A 44 -1.49 22.42 25.22
N LYS A 45 -1.33 21.15 25.65
CA LYS A 45 -0.02 20.60 26.05
C LYS A 45 0.64 19.75 24.96
N ASN A 46 -0.01 19.57 23.81
CA ASN A 46 0.45 18.72 22.69
C ASN A 46 0.69 17.25 23.08
N ILE A 47 0.12 16.77 24.18
CA ILE A 47 0.31 15.39 24.66
C ILE A 47 -0.27 14.40 23.63
N ILE A 48 -1.46 14.68 23.10
CA ILE A 48 -2.13 13.84 22.12
C ILE A 48 -1.32 13.80 20.82
N LYS A 49 -0.83 14.96 20.38
CA LYS A 49 0.04 15.05 19.20
C LYS A 49 1.31 14.21 19.36
N ILE A 50 1.97 14.27 20.53
CA ILE A 50 3.19 13.51 20.80
C ILE A 50 2.90 12.01 20.83
N ILE A 51 1.84 11.57 21.53
CA ILE A 51 1.47 10.16 21.61
C ILE A 51 1.09 9.62 20.22
N SER A 52 0.25 10.32 19.46
CA SER A 52 -0.11 9.93 18.10
C SER A 52 1.11 9.90 17.18
N GLY A 53 2.00 10.90 17.26
CA GLY A 53 3.25 10.92 16.50
C GLY A 53 4.16 9.75 16.84
N LEU A 54 4.31 9.40 18.12
CA LEU A 54 5.10 8.26 18.56
C LEU A 54 4.54 6.95 18.02
N ILE A 55 3.21 6.76 18.10
CA ILE A 55 2.53 5.59 17.52
C ILE A 55 2.83 5.50 16.03
N ILE A 56 2.63 6.59 15.29
CA ILE A 56 2.90 6.64 13.84
C ILE A 56 4.35 6.23 13.57
N VAL A 57 5.34 6.81 14.25
CA VAL A 57 6.76 6.50 14.05
C VAL A 57 7.05 5.01 14.29
N VAL A 58 6.54 4.41 15.36
CA VAL A 58 6.77 2.99 15.67
C VAL A 58 6.20 2.09 14.58
N PHE A 59 4.94 2.29 14.20
CA PHE A 59 4.28 1.46 13.19
C PHE A 59 4.85 1.70 11.79
N PHE A 60 5.13 2.94 11.40
CA PHE A 60 5.76 3.25 10.12
C PHE A 60 7.19 2.72 10.01
N THR A 61 7.93 2.63 11.11
CA THR A 61 9.27 2.02 11.11
C THR A 61 9.19 0.55 10.75
N LEU A 62 8.28 -0.20 11.37
CA LEU A 62 8.05 -1.62 11.04
C LEU A 62 7.58 -1.81 9.60
N TYR A 63 6.65 -0.95 9.15
CA TYR A 63 6.18 -0.95 7.78
C TYR A 63 7.32 -0.70 6.78
N THR A 64 8.10 0.35 7.00
CA THR A 64 9.23 0.73 6.14
C THR A 64 10.32 -0.34 6.13
N HIS A 65 10.59 -0.96 7.28
CA HIS A 65 11.53 -2.08 7.38
C HIS A 65 11.13 -3.23 6.45
N SER A 66 9.85 -3.60 6.42
CA SER A 66 9.36 -4.65 5.51
C SER A 66 9.59 -4.30 4.03
N GLY A 67 9.48 -3.02 3.66
CA GLY A 67 9.77 -2.52 2.32
C GLY A 67 11.24 -2.68 1.94
N PHE A 68 12.18 -2.34 2.83
CA PHE A 68 13.61 -2.52 2.60
C PHE A 68 14.00 -4.01 2.48
N VAL A 69 13.41 -4.87 3.32
CA VAL A 69 13.62 -6.33 3.24
C VAL A 69 13.12 -6.88 1.90
N SER A 70 11.96 -6.42 1.43
CA SER A 70 11.42 -6.78 0.12
C SER A 70 12.35 -6.32 -1.02
N GLY A 71 12.86 -5.09 -0.94
CA GLY A 71 13.86 -4.56 -1.89
C GLY A 71 15.13 -5.41 -1.95
N GLY A 72 15.70 -5.78 -0.79
CA GLY A 72 16.86 -6.66 -0.73
C GLY A 72 16.63 -8.02 -1.40
N LYS A 73 15.47 -8.64 -1.14
CA LYS A 73 15.07 -9.90 -1.78
C LYS A 73 14.84 -9.77 -3.28
N LEU A 74 14.32 -8.63 -3.73
CA LEU A 74 14.15 -8.34 -5.15
C LEU A 74 15.50 -8.30 -5.85
N PHE A 75 16.49 -7.62 -5.26
CA PHE A 75 17.84 -7.57 -5.84
C PHE A 75 18.54 -8.93 -5.85
N GLU A 76 18.34 -9.72 -4.80
CA GLU A 76 18.84 -11.09 -4.72
C GLU A 76 18.23 -12.00 -5.80
N SER A 77 16.90 -11.97 -5.94
CA SER A 77 16.19 -12.83 -6.91
C SER A 77 16.32 -12.37 -8.37
N ALA A 78 16.38 -11.07 -8.63
CA ALA A 78 16.42 -10.53 -9.99
C ALA A 78 17.84 -10.42 -10.56
N PHE A 79 18.82 -10.05 -9.73
CA PHE A 79 20.19 -9.77 -10.17
C PHE A 79 21.23 -10.75 -9.60
N GLY A 80 20.83 -11.68 -8.71
CA GLY A 80 21.75 -12.62 -8.06
C GLY A 80 22.71 -11.94 -7.06
N LEU A 81 22.41 -10.71 -6.65
CA LEU A 81 23.24 -9.95 -5.70
C LEU A 81 23.04 -10.47 -4.28
N ASN A 82 24.06 -10.30 -3.42
CA ASN A 82 23.90 -10.61 -2.01
C ASN A 82 22.79 -9.73 -1.40
N TYR A 83 21.88 -10.33 -0.62
CA TYR A 83 20.77 -9.66 0.05
C TYR A 83 21.18 -8.36 0.76
N HIS A 84 22.28 -8.36 1.51
CA HIS A 84 22.74 -7.19 2.25
C HIS A 84 23.21 -6.08 1.31
N ALA A 85 23.89 -6.42 0.22
CA ALA A 85 24.32 -5.44 -0.79
C ALA A 85 23.10 -4.83 -1.50
N GLY A 86 22.12 -5.65 -1.89
CA GLY A 86 20.87 -5.19 -2.49
C GLY A 86 20.07 -4.27 -1.57
N LEU A 87 19.92 -4.64 -0.30
CA LEU A 87 19.25 -3.82 0.71
C LEU A 87 19.94 -2.46 0.88
N LEU A 88 21.27 -2.44 0.94
CA LEU A 88 22.05 -1.22 1.12
C LEU A 88 21.92 -0.28 -0.09
N ILE A 89 21.91 -0.82 -1.31
CA ILE A 89 21.65 -0.05 -2.54
C ILE A 89 20.27 0.61 -2.48
N VAL A 90 19.22 -0.16 -2.17
CA VAL A 90 17.84 0.37 -2.05
C VAL A 90 17.77 1.46 -0.98
N ALA A 91 18.38 1.22 0.19
CA ALA A 91 18.42 2.19 1.28
C ALA A 91 19.08 3.51 0.88
N ILE A 92 20.25 3.46 0.24
CA ILE A 92 20.96 4.66 -0.21
C ILE A 92 20.11 5.45 -1.20
N ILE A 93 19.53 4.79 -2.20
CA ILE A 93 18.72 5.45 -3.23
C ILE A 93 17.52 6.16 -2.57
N VAL A 94 16.78 5.43 -1.71
CA VAL A 94 15.60 5.96 -1.02
C VAL A 94 15.93 7.15 -0.13
N ILE A 95 16.98 7.02 0.70
CA ILE A 95 17.44 8.11 1.57
C ILE A 95 17.84 9.31 0.71
N PHE A 96 18.60 9.10 -0.36
CA PHE A 96 19.09 10.19 -1.18
C PHE A 96 17.95 11.00 -1.81
N TYR A 97 17.02 10.38 -2.54
CA TYR A 97 15.95 11.14 -3.18
C TYR A 97 14.97 11.75 -2.16
N THR A 98 14.79 11.11 -1.00
CA THR A 98 13.89 11.63 0.06
C THR A 98 14.48 12.86 0.76
N PHE A 99 15.78 12.84 1.08
CA PHE A 99 16.43 13.95 1.77
C PHE A 99 16.58 15.19 0.90
N PHE A 100 16.98 15.02 -0.37
CA PHE A 100 17.25 16.16 -1.26
C PHE A 100 16.00 16.74 -1.90
N GLY A 101 14.95 15.94 -2.06
CA GLY A 101 13.81 16.30 -2.90
C GLY A 101 12.60 16.91 -2.18
N GLY A 102 12.49 16.74 -0.86
CA GLY A 102 11.32 17.20 -0.09
C GLY A 102 10.00 16.56 -0.54
N TYR A 103 8.87 17.15 -0.14
CA TYR A 103 7.52 16.60 -0.42
C TYR A 103 7.24 16.42 -1.91
N LEU A 104 7.66 17.38 -2.74
CA LEU A 104 7.40 17.36 -4.18
C LEU A 104 8.10 16.19 -4.88
N ALA A 105 9.38 15.95 -4.55
CA ALA A 105 10.10 14.83 -5.15
C ALA A 105 9.49 13.49 -4.76
N VAL A 106 9.09 13.34 -3.48
CA VAL A 106 8.41 12.13 -3.00
C VAL A 106 7.09 11.92 -3.76
N SER A 107 6.29 12.98 -3.93
CA SER A 107 5.04 12.90 -4.68
C SER A 107 5.25 12.50 -6.15
N ILE A 108 6.30 13.00 -6.80
CA ILE A 108 6.63 12.64 -8.18
C ILE A 108 7.10 11.17 -8.25
N THR A 109 7.97 10.73 -7.34
CA THR A 109 8.42 9.33 -7.31
C THR A 109 7.26 8.37 -7.06
N ASP A 110 6.32 8.73 -6.19
CA ASP A 110 5.11 7.94 -5.91
C ASP A 110 4.22 7.84 -7.15
N PHE A 111 4.08 8.93 -7.90
CA PHE A 111 3.33 8.92 -9.16
C PHE A 111 3.94 7.93 -10.17
N PHE A 112 5.25 8.00 -10.42
CA PHE A 112 5.91 7.08 -11.35
C PHE A 112 5.87 5.62 -10.87
N GLN A 113 6.05 5.38 -9.57
CA GLN A 113 5.91 4.04 -8.99
C GLN A 113 4.49 3.50 -9.18
N GLY A 114 3.46 4.32 -8.93
CA GLY A 114 2.06 3.95 -9.16
C GLY A 114 1.79 3.59 -10.63
N VAL A 115 2.32 4.37 -11.57
CA VAL A 115 2.19 4.09 -13.01
C VAL A 115 2.88 2.77 -13.39
N ILE A 116 4.11 2.53 -12.91
CA ILE A 116 4.84 1.28 -13.16
C ILE A 116 4.07 0.08 -12.58
N MET A 117 3.54 0.21 -11.37
CA MET A 117 2.73 -0.84 -10.74
C MET A 117 1.45 -1.14 -11.52
N LEU A 118 0.77 -0.11 -12.03
CA LEU A 118 -0.43 -0.27 -12.85
C LEU A 118 -0.11 -1.00 -14.16
N ILE A 119 0.97 -0.61 -14.84
CA ILE A 119 1.41 -1.27 -16.07
C ILE A 119 1.78 -2.74 -15.77
N ALA A 120 2.55 -2.99 -14.71
CA ALA A 120 2.90 -4.36 -14.30
C ALA A 120 1.66 -5.20 -13.98
N MET A 121 0.67 -4.65 -13.28
CA MET A 121 -0.58 -5.32 -12.94
C MET A 121 -1.34 -5.79 -14.19
N VAL A 122 -1.30 -5.02 -15.28
CA VAL A 122 -1.94 -5.38 -16.56
C VAL A 122 -1.05 -6.31 -17.40
N MET A 123 0.26 -6.05 -17.47
CA MET A 123 1.18 -6.85 -18.29
C MET A 123 1.38 -8.27 -17.78
N VAL A 124 1.48 -8.46 -16.46
CA VAL A 124 1.72 -9.78 -15.85
C VAL A 124 0.70 -10.84 -16.30
N PRO A 125 -0.64 -10.63 -16.20
CA PRO A 125 -1.61 -11.62 -16.67
C PRO A 125 -1.57 -11.82 -18.18
N ILE A 126 -1.31 -10.77 -18.98
CA ILE A 126 -1.19 -10.89 -20.44
C ILE A 126 0.00 -11.78 -20.81
N VAL A 127 1.17 -11.53 -20.24
CA VAL A 127 2.38 -12.33 -20.49
C VAL A 127 2.19 -13.76 -20.00
N ALA A 128 1.50 -13.96 -18.87
CA ALA A 128 1.17 -15.29 -18.38
C ALA A 128 0.30 -16.06 -19.39
N LEU A 129 -0.74 -15.44 -19.97
CA LEU A 129 -1.58 -16.07 -20.99
C LEU A 129 -0.81 -16.39 -22.28
N LEU A 130 0.11 -15.52 -22.71
CA LEU A 130 0.92 -15.75 -23.91
C LEU A 130 1.97 -16.85 -23.75
N LYS A 131 2.52 -17.03 -22.54
CA LYS A 131 3.47 -18.11 -22.23
C LYS A 131 2.80 -19.46 -21.95
N LEU A 132 1.53 -19.43 -21.59
CA LEU A 132 0.70 -20.61 -21.40
C LEU A 132 -0.11 -20.86 -22.69
N ASN A 133 -1.08 -21.77 -22.64
CA ASN A 133 -1.92 -22.14 -23.79
C ASN A 133 -2.99 -21.07 -24.10
N GLY A 134 -2.71 -19.78 -23.90
CA GLY A 134 -3.70 -18.72 -24.13
C GLY A 134 -4.94 -18.88 -23.24
N TRP A 135 -6.12 -18.82 -23.86
CA TRP A 135 -7.40 -19.00 -23.15
C TRP A 135 -7.64 -20.44 -22.69
N ASP A 136 -7.00 -21.43 -23.30
CA ASP A 136 -7.11 -22.83 -22.88
C ASP A 136 -6.49 -23.07 -21.51
N THR A 137 -5.60 -22.17 -21.07
CA THR A 137 -5.10 -22.09 -19.68
C THR A 137 -6.23 -22.08 -18.65
N PHE A 138 -7.35 -21.39 -18.93
CA PHE A 138 -8.49 -21.37 -18.00
C PHE A 138 -9.20 -22.72 -17.94
N HIS A 139 -9.21 -23.45 -19.05
CA HIS A 139 -9.77 -24.80 -19.12
C HIS A 139 -8.87 -25.79 -18.36
N ASP A 140 -7.56 -25.71 -18.58
CA ASP A 140 -6.56 -26.54 -17.90
C ASP A 140 -6.59 -26.31 -16.36
N ILE A 141 -6.69 -25.05 -15.92
CA ILE A 141 -6.80 -24.69 -14.50
C ILE A 141 -8.10 -25.22 -13.88
N ALA A 142 -9.22 -25.15 -14.62
CA ALA A 142 -10.51 -25.65 -14.19
C ALA A 142 -10.52 -27.18 -14.05
N GLN A 143 -9.81 -27.88 -14.93
CA GLN A 143 -9.67 -29.34 -14.90
C GLN A 143 -8.75 -29.82 -13.77
N MET A 144 -7.68 -29.09 -13.43
CA MET A 144 -6.77 -29.47 -12.34
C MET A 144 -7.47 -29.52 -10.98
N LYS A 145 -8.27 -28.49 -10.66
CA LYS A 145 -9.24 -28.53 -9.56
C LYS A 145 -10.42 -27.59 -9.92
N PRO A 146 -11.67 -28.07 -9.90
CA PRO A 146 -12.86 -27.23 -10.13
C PRO A 146 -13.01 -26.12 -9.08
N THR A 147 -12.24 -26.21 -8.00
CA THR A 147 -12.07 -25.25 -6.92
C THR A 147 -11.33 -23.96 -7.29
N ASN A 148 -10.43 -23.99 -8.28
CA ASN A 148 -9.47 -22.90 -8.50
C ASN A 148 -10.09 -21.60 -9.01
N LEU A 149 -11.30 -21.68 -9.57
CA LEU A 149 -12.06 -20.53 -10.08
C LEU A 149 -13.18 -20.08 -9.13
N ASP A 150 -13.33 -20.75 -7.98
CA ASP A 150 -14.35 -20.40 -6.98
C ASP A 150 -13.89 -19.19 -6.16
N LEU A 151 -14.48 -18.02 -6.46
CA LEU A 151 -14.19 -16.73 -5.82
C LEU A 151 -14.47 -16.70 -4.31
N PHE A 152 -15.32 -17.60 -3.80
CA PHE A 152 -15.78 -17.58 -2.41
C PHE A 152 -15.18 -18.70 -1.56
N ARG A 153 -14.47 -19.65 -2.16
CA ARG A 153 -13.94 -20.78 -1.40
C ARG A 153 -12.77 -20.39 -0.50
N GLY A 154 -12.84 -20.81 0.76
CA GLY A 154 -11.86 -20.42 1.79
C GLY A 154 -12.05 -18.99 2.29
N THR A 155 -13.06 -18.26 1.81
CA THR A 155 -13.43 -16.96 2.38
C THR A 155 -14.43 -17.16 3.51
N THR A 156 -14.12 -16.63 4.68
CA THR A 156 -15.07 -16.49 5.79
C THR A 156 -15.73 -15.13 5.70
N VAL A 157 -16.90 -14.96 6.32
CA VAL A 157 -17.53 -13.63 6.46
C VAL A 157 -16.55 -12.62 7.06
N LEU A 158 -15.76 -13.06 8.05
CA LEU A 158 -14.71 -12.26 8.67
C LEU A 158 -13.57 -11.92 7.69
N GLY A 159 -13.20 -12.86 6.82
CA GLY A 159 -12.21 -12.65 5.76
C GLY A 159 -12.70 -11.65 4.72
N ILE A 160 -13.97 -11.71 4.32
CA ILE A 160 -14.56 -10.73 3.39
C ILE A 160 -14.54 -9.34 4.03
N VAL A 161 -15.05 -9.18 5.25
CA VAL A 161 -15.03 -7.88 5.96
C VAL A 161 -13.59 -7.36 6.10
N SER A 162 -12.63 -8.24 6.43
CA SER A 162 -11.22 -7.85 6.50
C SER A 162 -10.73 -7.27 5.17
N LEU A 163 -11.05 -7.88 4.03
CA LEU A 163 -10.65 -7.37 2.71
C LEU A 163 -11.21 -5.98 2.39
N PHE A 164 -12.42 -5.67 2.86
CA PHE A 164 -12.97 -4.31 2.76
C PHE A 164 -12.25 -3.35 3.71
N SER A 165 -11.86 -3.78 4.91
CA SER A 165 -11.15 -2.93 5.88
C SER A 165 -9.73 -2.55 5.46
N TRP A 166 -9.12 -3.31 4.55
CA TRP A 166 -7.79 -2.98 4.00
C TRP A 166 -7.83 -1.90 2.91
N GLY A 167 -9.00 -1.58 2.34
CA GLY A 167 -9.19 -0.50 1.36
C GLY A 167 -9.86 0.71 1.99
#